data_AF-A0A850LUW6-F1
#
_entry.id   AF-A0A850LUW6-F1
#
_cell.length_a   1.000
_cell.length_b   1.000
_cell.length_c   1.000
_cell.angle_alpha   90.00
_cell.angle_beta   90.00
_cell.angle_gamma   90.00
#
_symmetry.space_group_name_H-M   'P 1'
#
loop_
_entity.id
_entity.type
_entity.pdbx_description
1 polymer ?
#
loop_
_entity_poly.entity_id
_entity_poly.type
_entity_poly.pdbx_seq_one_letter_code
_entity_poly.pdbx_strand_id
1 'polypeptide(L)'
;MIIEALDDSELKPKRSYTEAYKQIPDSVYSKRWAPLSPTVLINLQFYDWKDYQFLVTERMDASEAELFKNRMEAGLELDEALNMGEIKRKSETMVYWGYPPNLTIRADLHSSSSVMIYGPSHDISFLGVNDITREVRFGFNLHMEDGFPTDFWFMLPDDETLEKRHMKLGYKLKEMPQKFDDLAIAASRVRDIMMDIRNERNPQWATSSYQVALFFIMIGGVTKFSNYDAITQIYDGVNARNMYQLPHSLFLYEPWPPMLNTFFALTRDQWGISLSRMLSMNQLCMQHIDKTLMEYGKKHYYDEYLRQLRNYCYQLKVEGVPLPDQTLKSEVPKYDPNTGEWQSIEFKYPKGPRIFYEDIGLSFDEAVSGVLFNITHKWKGEKVTHDDIISIGHGFDTKYLKPEGWAEEEKRKRRLRRKVKKIRKVIRYKKDV
;
A
#
# COMPACT_ATOMS: atom_id res chain seq x y z
N MET A 1 21.39 -12.73 -9.70
CA MET A 1 22.53 -12.82 -10.65
C MET A 1 22.67 -11.61 -11.59
N ILE A 2 21.68 -11.21 -12.41
CA ILE A 2 21.90 -10.11 -13.41
C ILE A 2 22.09 -8.73 -12.76
N ILE A 3 21.41 -8.48 -11.65
CA ILE A 3 21.41 -7.18 -10.95
C ILE A 3 22.72 -6.90 -10.22
N GLU A 4 23.33 -7.92 -9.61
CA GLU A 4 24.55 -7.78 -8.82
C GLU A 4 25.76 -7.37 -9.70
N ALA A 5 25.60 -7.46 -11.03
CA ALA A 5 26.57 -7.01 -12.01
C ALA A 5 26.39 -5.54 -12.44
N LEU A 6 25.29 -4.88 -12.07
CA LEU A 6 25.09 -3.46 -12.39
C LEU A 6 25.95 -2.60 -11.46
N ASP A 7 26.75 -1.71 -12.06
CA ASP A 7 27.52 -0.71 -11.32
C ASP A 7 26.57 0.32 -10.68
N ASP A 8 26.96 0.88 -9.54
CA ASP A 8 26.21 1.92 -8.82
C ASP A 8 25.95 3.15 -9.70
N SER A 9 26.82 3.40 -10.68
CA SER A 9 26.63 4.47 -11.67
C SER A 9 25.44 4.21 -12.61
N GLU A 10 25.14 2.96 -12.92
CA GLU A 10 24.01 2.55 -13.79
C GLU A 10 22.67 2.53 -13.04
N LEU A 11 22.71 2.49 -11.70
CA LEU A 11 21.54 2.57 -10.83
C LEU A 11 21.07 4.01 -10.61
N LYS A 12 21.87 5.03 -10.96
CA LYS A 12 21.51 6.42 -10.70
C LYS A 12 20.33 6.85 -11.58
N PRO A 13 19.36 7.60 -11.02
CA PRO A 13 18.26 8.13 -11.79
C PRO A 13 18.77 9.07 -12.88
N LYS A 14 18.16 9.02 -14.08
CA LYS A 14 18.56 9.87 -15.22
C LYS A 14 18.10 11.31 -15.08
N ARG A 15 17.19 11.57 -14.14
CA ARG A 15 16.46 12.83 -13.98
C ARG A 15 16.22 13.12 -12.51
N SER A 16 16.15 14.39 -12.16
CA SER A 16 15.56 14.86 -10.91
C SER A 16 14.06 14.59 -10.85
N TYR A 17 13.47 14.65 -9.66
CA TYR A 17 12.01 14.60 -9.50
C TYR A 17 11.31 15.69 -10.30
N THR A 18 11.91 16.88 -10.43
CA THR A 18 11.28 18.03 -11.13
C THR A 18 11.24 17.79 -12.63
N GLU A 19 12.32 17.26 -13.18
CA GLU A 19 12.36 16.84 -14.58
C GLU A 19 11.38 15.68 -14.83
N ALA A 20 11.32 14.70 -13.94
CA ALA A 20 10.35 13.59 -14.01
C ALA A 20 8.89 14.10 -14.03
N TYR A 21 8.54 15.01 -13.11
CA TYR A 21 7.20 15.61 -13.03
C TYR A 21 6.82 16.39 -14.31
N LYS A 22 7.77 17.14 -14.89
CA LYS A 22 7.55 17.92 -16.11
C LYS A 22 7.27 17.07 -17.35
N GLN A 23 7.66 15.79 -17.34
CA GLN A 23 7.36 14.89 -18.46
C GLN A 23 5.87 14.50 -18.52
N ILE A 24 5.14 14.58 -17.40
CA ILE A 24 3.71 14.26 -17.36
C ILE A 24 2.93 15.33 -18.12
N PRO A 25 2.15 15.02 -19.17
CA PRO A 25 1.33 15.99 -19.89
C PRO A 25 0.26 16.61 -18.99
N ASP A 26 -0.06 17.89 -19.21
CA ASP A 26 -1.13 18.57 -18.46
C ASP A 26 -2.53 17.99 -18.73
N SER A 27 -2.69 17.24 -19.83
CA SER A 27 -3.92 16.50 -20.13
C SER A 27 -4.15 15.31 -19.20
N VAL A 28 -3.14 14.87 -18.45
CA VAL A 28 -3.28 13.83 -17.45
C VAL A 28 -3.96 14.42 -16.24
N TYR A 29 -5.21 14.02 -16.01
CA TYR A 29 -6.05 14.59 -14.96
C TYR A 29 -5.37 14.51 -13.59
N SER A 30 -4.74 13.37 -13.33
CA SER A 30 -4.13 13.02 -12.05
C SER A 30 -2.76 13.68 -11.81
N LYS A 31 -2.16 14.34 -12.81
CA LYS A 31 -0.81 14.94 -12.72
C LYS A 31 -0.61 15.77 -11.45
N ARG A 32 -1.61 16.55 -11.06
CA ARG A 32 -1.55 17.41 -9.87
C ARG A 32 -1.32 16.65 -8.55
N TRP A 33 -1.65 15.36 -8.47
CA TRP A 33 -1.37 14.51 -7.30
C TRP A 33 -0.07 13.70 -7.42
N ALA A 34 0.62 13.73 -8.56
CA ALA A 34 1.83 12.93 -8.77
C ALA A 34 2.91 13.15 -7.68
N PRO A 35 3.13 14.36 -7.13
CA PRO A 35 4.04 14.55 -5.99
C PRO A 35 3.63 13.82 -4.71
N LEU A 36 2.34 13.54 -4.51
CA LEU A 36 1.85 12.72 -3.40
C LEU A 36 2.02 11.23 -3.63
N SER A 37 2.48 10.81 -4.82
CA SER A 37 2.84 9.44 -5.13
C SER A 37 4.26 9.32 -5.65
N PRO A 38 5.25 9.29 -4.74
CA PRO A 38 6.64 9.32 -5.14
C PRO A 38 7.04 8.14 -6.02
N THR A 39 6.34 7.01 -5.93
CA THR A 39 6.54 5.84 -6.81
C THR A 39 6.42 6.22 -8.29
N VAL A 40 5.44 7.04 -8.67
CA VAL A 40 5.25 7.50 -10.05
C VAL A 40 6.46 8.31 -10.50
N LEU A 41 6.88 9.27 -9.66
CA LEU A 41 7.99 10.14 -9.99
C LEU A 41 9.32 9.37 -10.03
N ILE A 42 9.57 8.47 -9.08
CA ILE A 42 10.76 7.60 -9.08
C ILE A 42 10.84 6.81 -10.37
N ASN A 43 9.74 6.17 -10.79
CA ASN A 43 9.69 5.49 -12.08
C ASN A 43 10.05 6.47 -13.22
N LEU A 44 9.41 7.64 -13.31
CA LEU A 44 9.73 8.62 -14.35
C LEU A 44 11.16 9.20 -14.31
N GLN A 45 11.94 8.94 -13.25
CA GLN A 45 13.38 9.22 -13.28
C GLN A 45 14.18 8.19 -14.09
N PHE A 46 13.64 6.99 -14.30
CA PHE A 46 14.22 5.90 -15.09
C PHE A 46 13.53 5.70 -16.45
N TYR A 47 12.24 6.01 -16.54
CA TYR A 47 11.40 5.89 -17.73
C TYR A 47 11.12 7.26 -18.35
N ASP A 48 10.89 7.26 -19.66
CA ASP A 48 10.29 8.40 -20.34
C ASP A 48 8.77 8.33 -20.18
N TRP A 49 8.08 9.48 -20.22
CA TRP A 49 6.63 9.50 -20.05
C TRP A 49 5.88 8.54 -20.98
N LYS A 50 6.27 8.47 -22.26
CA LYS A 50 5.60 7.59 -23.24
C LYS A 50 5.69 6.12 -22.85
N ASP A 51 6.87 5.68 -22.39
CA ASP A 51 7.08 4.30 -21.94
C ASP A 51 6.28 4.00 -20.68
N TYR A 52 6.27 4.95 -19.73
CA TYR A 52 5.51 4.82 -18.49
C TYR A 52 4.00 4.79 -18.74
N GLN A 53 3.49 5.69 -19.57
CA GLN A 53 2.08 5.71 -19.97
C GLN A 53 1.69 4.40 -20.64
N PHE A 54 2.48 3.92 -21.60
CA PHE A 54 2.21 2.65 -22.27
C PHE A 54 2.16 1.47 -21.28
N LEU A 55 3.09 1.42 -20.33
CA LEU A 55 3.10 0.42 -19.25
C LEU A 55 1.82 0.47 -18.41
N VAL A 56 1.32 1.66 -18.09
CA VAL A 56 0.25 1.84 -17.10
C VAL A 56 -1.14 2.05 -17.70
N THR A 57 -1.29 2.34 -18.99
CA THR A 57 -2.63 2.56 -19.60
C THR A 57 -2.97 1.58 -20.71
N GLU A 58 -2.00 1.18 -21.52
CA GLU A 58 -2.24 0.29 -22.67
C GLU A 58 -1.98 -1.17 -22.33
N ARG A 59 -1.13 -1.45 -21.34
CA ARG A 59 -0.79 -2.81 -20.91
C ARG A 59 -1.53 -3.29 -19.66
N MET A 60 -2.36 -2.46 -19.04
CA MET A 60 -3.31 -2.90 -18.00
C MET A 60 -4.49 -3.67 -18.64
N ASP A 61 -4.17 -4.75 -19.33
CA ASP A 61 -5.12 -5.64 -19.99
C ASP A 61 -5.34 -6.92 -19.17
N ALA A 62 -5.74 -8.01 -19.84
CA ALA A 62 -5.95 -9.33 -19.23
C ALA A 62 -4.76 -9.84 -18.40
N SER A 63 -3.52 -9.40 -18.71
CA SER A 63 -2.32 -9.83 -18.00
C SER A 63 -2.26 -9.38 -16.54
N GLU A 64 -2.62 -8.14 -16.25
CA GLU A 64 -2.66 -7.64 -14.88
C GLU A 64 -3.87 -8.19 -14.12
N ALA A 65 -4.98 -8.41 -14.80
CA ALA A 65 -6.12 -9.06 -14.18
C ALA A 65 -5.82 -10.49 -13.76
N GLU A 66 -5.10 -11.24 -14.60
CA GLU A 66 -4.59 -12.56 -14.25
C GLU A 66 -3.62 -12.47 -13.06
N LEU A 67 -2.76 -11.44 -13.02
CA LEU A 67 -1.90 -11.20 -11.88
C LEU A 67 -2.67 -10.91 -10.58
N PHE A 68 -3.64 -9.98 -10.61
CA PHE A 68 -4.47 -9.66 -9.47
C PHE A 68 -5.27 -10.88 -9.02
N LYS A 69 -5.79 -11.66 -9.97
CA LYS A 69 -6.47 -12.93 -9.70
C LYS A 69 -5.54 -13.91 -8.99
N ASN A 70 -4.37 -14.20 -9.55
CA ASN A 70 -3.39 -15.11 -8.93
C ASN A 70 -3.01 -14.64 -7.52
N ARG A 71 -2.88 -13.33 -7.31
CA ARG A 71 -2.62 -12.75 -5.99
C ARG A 71 -3.78 -12.96 -5.02
N MET A 72 -5.02 -12.79 -5.47
CA MET A 72 -6.22 -13.00 -4.64
C MET A 72 -6.40 -14.47 -4.31
N GLU A 73 -6.19 -15.36 -5.28
CA GLU A 73 -6.22 -16.82 -5.07
C GLU A 73 -5.15 -17.25 -4.06
N ALA A 74 -3.90 -16.79 -4.22
CA ALA A 74 -2.84 -17.03 -3.24
C ALA A 74 -3.16 -16.44 -1.85
N GLY A 75 -3.86 -15.29 -1.81
CA GLY A 75 -4.35 -14.69 -0.57
C GLY A 75 -5.40 -15.55 0.12
N LEU A 76 -6.37 -16.08 -0.62
CA LEU A 76 -7.40 -16.99 -0.12
C LEU A 76 -6.80 -18.28 0.43
N GLU A 77 -5.90 -18.91 -0.32
CA GLU A 77 -5.20 -20.13 0.13
C GLU A 77 -4.45 -19.89 1.44
N LEU A 78 -3.79 -18.74 1.55
CA LEU A 78 -3.06 -18.34 2.75
C LEU A 78 -3.99 -18.09 3.95
N ASP A 79 -5.15 -17.47 3.71
CA ASP A 79 -6.17 -17.22 4.72
C ASP A 79 -6.84 -18.53 5.20
N GLU A 80 -7.08 -19.47 4.29
CA GLU A 80 -7.54 -20.82 4.64
C GLU A 80 -6.53 -21.54 5.53
N ALA A 81 -5.24 -21.54 5.16
CA ALA A 81 -4.17 -22.12 5.97
C ALA A 81 -4.02 -21.42 7.34
N LEU A 82 -4.25 -20.11 7.40
CA LEU A 82 -4.30 -19.37 8.67
C LEU A 82 -5.46 -19.86 9.54
N ASN A 83 -6.64 -20.07 8.97
CA ASN A 83 -7.82 -20.56 9.67
C ASN A 83 -7.65 -22.00 10.16
N MET A 84 -7.04 -22.86 9.35
CA MET A 84 -6.73 -24.24 9.72
C MET A 84 -5.58 -24.36 10.74
N GLY A 85 -4.86 -23.25 11.01
CA GLY A 85 -3.76 -23.23 11.98
C GLY A 85 -2.46 -23.84 11.46
N GLU A 86 -2.32 -23.98 10.14
CA GLU A 86 -1.12 -24.51 9.49
C GLU A 86 0.07 -23.54 9.64
N ILE A 87 -0.21 -22.23 9.59
CA ILE A 87 0.78 -21.20 9.91
C ILE A 87 0.88 -21.05 11.42
N LYS A 88 1.90 -21.67 12.01
CA LYS A 88 2.12 -21.68 13.46
C LYS A 88 2.61 -20.34 14.01
N ARG A 89 3.53 -19.69 13.30
CA ARG A 89 4.25 -18.48 13.76
C ARG A 89 3.63 -17.18 13.23
N LYS A 90 2.29 -17.07 13.36
CA LYS A 90 1.46 -15.97 12.79
C LYS A 90 1.93 -14.56 13.13
N SER A 91 2.55 -14.36 14.29
CA SER A 91 3.06 -13.06 14.77
C SER A 91 4.34 -12.58 14.06
N GLU A 92 4.95 -13.48 13.29
CA GLU A 92 6.22 -13.30 12.58
C GLU A 92 6.04 -13.54 11.07
N THR A 93 4.82 -13.83 10.63
CA THR A 93 4.44 -13.97 9.22
C THR A 93 3.73 -12.70 8.77
N MET A 94 4.22 -12.11 7.68
CA MET A 94 3.53 -11.02 6.99
C MET A 94 2.70 -11.59 5.84
N VAL A 95 1.50 -11.07 5.68
CA VAL A 95 0.57 -11.40 4.60
C VAL A 95 0.08 -10.12 3.95
N TYR A 96 -0.58 -10.22 2.79
CA TYR A 96 -1.24 -9.06 2.21
C TYR A 96 -2.50 -8.79 3.02
N TRP A 97 -2.70 -7.53 3.37
CA TRP A 97 -4.00 -7.12 3.81
C TRP A 97 -4.86 -7.02 2.56
N GLY A 98 -5.92 -7.83 2.45
CA GLY A 98 -6.79 -7.94 1.27
C GLY A 98 -7.51 -6.63 0.85
N TYR A 99 -7.13 -5.49 1.43
CA TYR A 99 -7.67 -4.18 1.13
C TYR A 99 -6.59 -3.27 0.52
N PRO A 100 -6.89 -2.64 -0.61
CA PRO A 100 -6.19 -1.49 -1.16
C PRO A 100 -6.14 -0.28 -0.22
N PRO A 101 -5.05 0.48 -0.30
CA PRO A 101 -3.88 0.18 -1.10
C PRO A 101 -3.10 -0.99 -0.48
N ASN A 102 -2.60 -1.91 -1.32
CA ASN A 102 -1.98 -3.18 -0.95
C ASN A 102 -0.93 -3.03 0.16
N LEU A 103 -1.36 -3.12 1.42
CA LEU A 103 -0.47 -3.05 2.57
C LEU A 103 -0.16 -4.46 3.05
N THR A 104 0.97 -4.62 3.72
CA THR A 104 1.27 -5.84 4.46
C THR A 104 0.70 -5.77 5.88
N ILE A 105 0.15 -6.87 6.36
CA ILE A 105 -0.35 -7.06 7.73
C ILE A 105 0.27 -8.31 8.34
N ARG A 106 0.47 -8.34 9.65
CA ARG A 106 0.84 -9.57 10.36
C ARG A 106 -0.32 -10.55 10.31
N ALA A 107 -0.01 -11.82 10.09
CA ALA A 107 -1.02 -12.85 9.92
C ALA A 107 -1.93 -13.00 11.16
N ASP A 108 -1.39 -12.77 12.37
CA ASP A 108 -2.18 -12.81 13.62
C ASP A 108 -3.13 -11.63 13.81
N LEU A 109 -3.01 -10.57 13.01
CA LEU A 109 -3.84 -9.37 13.08
C LEU A 109 -4.88 -9.30 11.95
N HIS A 110 -4.77 -10.17 10.92
CA HIS A 110 -5.51 -10.07 9.67
C HIS A 110 -7.02 -9.93 9.87
N SER A 111 -7.70 -11.02 10.26
CA SER A 111 -9.15 -11.03 10.47
C SER A 111 -9.61 -9.96 11.47
N SER A 112 -8.93 -9.83 12.62
CA SER A 112 -9.34 -8.87 13.65
C SER A 112 -9.30 -7.41 13.18
N SER A 113 -8.32 -7.05 12.33
CA SER A 113 -8.21 -5.69 11.80
C SER A 113 -9.27 -5.44 10.72
N SER A 114 -9.51 -6.43 9.86
CA SER A 114 -10.53 -6.39 8.81
C SER A 114 -11.94 -6.22 9.41
N VAL A 115 -12.32 -7.07 10.38
CA VAL A 115 -13.62 -6.97 11.07
C VAL A 115 -13.79 -5.64 11.80
N MET A 116 -12.73 -5.15 12.45
CA MET A 116 -12.79 -3.88 13.17
C MET A 116 -13.00 -2.67 12.24
N ILE A 117 -12.44 -2.72 11.03
CA ILE A 117 -12.51 -1.63 10.06
C ILE A 117 -13.82 -1.67 9.28
N TYR A 118 -14.17 -2.83 8.73
CA TYR A 118 -15.23 -2.96 7.72
C TYR A 118 -16.48 -3.68 8.24
N GLY A 119 -16.39 -4.32 9.41
CA GLY A 119 -17.44 -5.17 9.94
C GLY A 119 -17.26 -6.65 9.56
N PRO A 120 -18.10 -7.53 10.13
CA PRO A 120 -17.96 -8.98 9.96
C PRO A 120 -18.30 -9.46 8.55
N SER A 121 -19.26 -8.83 7.87
CA SER A 121 -19.67 -9.20 6.50
C SER A 121 -19.73 -7.95 5.63
N HIS A 122 -18.91 -7.90 4.59
CA HIS A 122 -18.85 -6.75 3.69
C HIS A 122 -18.28 -7.08 2.32
N ASP A 123 -18.66 -6.25 1.36
CA ASP A 123 -18.20 -6.24 -0.02
C ASP A 123 -17.44 -4.95 -0.27
N ILE A 124 -16.33 -5.05 -1.00
CA ILE A 124 -15.57 -3.89 -1.39
C ILE A 124 -15.14 -3.98 -2.85
N SER A 125 -15.47 -2.94 -3.60
CA SER A 125 -15.21 -2.87 -5.04
C SER A 125 -14.17 -1.81 -5.34
N PHE A 126 -13.12 -2.19 -6.04
CA PHE A 126 -12.03 -1.31 -6.43
C PHE A 126 -12.04 -1.12 -7.92
N LEU A 127 -12.05 0.14 -8.35
CA LEU A 127 -12.21 0.49 -9.75
C LEU A 127 -11.09 1.42 -10.16
N GLY A 128 -10.29 0.95 -11.11
CA GLY A 128 -9.21 1.72 -11.73
C GLY A 128 -9.78 2.68 -12.76
N VAL A 129 -9.57 3.98 -12.54
CA VAL A 129 -9.96 5.05 -13.46
C VAL A 129 -8.76 5.45 -14.30
N ASN A 130 -8.90 5.41 -15.63
CA ASN A 130 -7.88 5.91 -16.55
C ASN A 130 -7.73 7.42 -16.39
N ASP A 131 -6.53 7.90 -16.13
CA ASP A 131 -6.31 9.30 -15.78
C ASP A 131 -6.42 10.26 -16.98
N ILE A 132 -6.47 9.74 -18.20
CA ILE A 132 -6.60 10.51 -19.45
C ILE A 132 -8.05 10.53 -19.89
N THR A 133 -8.66 9.35 -20.06
CA THR A 133 -10.06 9.26 -20.52
C THR A 133 -11.05 9.47 -19.38
N ARG A 134 -10.63 9.31 -18.12
CA ARG A 134 -11.50 9.31 -16.92
C ARG A 134 -12.57 8.21 -16.93
N GLU A 135 -12.39 7.17 -17.72
CA GLU A 135 -13.24 5.97 -17.69
C GLU A 135 -12.75 4.96 -16.66
N VAL A 136 -13.68 4.22 -16.04
CA VAL A 136 -13.33 2.97 -15.34
C VAL A 136 -12.85 1.97 -16.39
N ARG A 137 -11.63 1.46 -16.22
CA ARG A 137 -11.01 0.48 -17.12
C ARG A 137 -11.12 -0.94 -16.60
N PHE A 138 -11.00 -1.12 -15.31
CA PHE A 138 -11.14 -2.42 -14.69
C PHE A 138 -11.71 -2.25 -13.29
N GLY A 139 -12.16 -3.35 -12.74
CA GLY A 139 -12.45 -3.43 -11.34
C GLY A 139 -12.33 -4.82 -10.78
N PHE A 140 -12.30 -4.90 -9.46
CA PHE A 140 -12.50 -6.16 -8.77
C PHE A 140 -13.36 -5.91 -7.55
N ASN A 141 -14.22 -6.88 -7.25
CA ASN A 141 -15.00 -6.92 -6.03
C ASN A 141 -14.47 -8.07 -5.17
N LEU A 142 -14.33 -7.80 -3.88
CA LEU A 142 -13.95 -8.77 -2.87
C LEU A 142 -15.05 -8.82 -1.81
N HIS A 143 -15.56 -10.02 -1.55
CA HIS A 143 -16.46 -10.28 -0.44
C HIS A 143 -15.68 -10.92 0.71
N MET A 144 -15.97 -10.49 1.94
CA MET A 144 -15.30 -10.97 3.14
C MET A 144 -16.28 -11.30 4.25
N GLU A 145 -16.02 -12.41 4.92
CA GLU A 145 -16.74 -12.90 6.10
C GLU A 145 -15.75 -13.12 7.26
N ASP A 146 -16.08 -12.59 8.43
CA ASP A 146 -15.26 -12.60 9.64
C ASP A 146 -13.79 -12.16 9.42
N GLY A 147 -13.61 -11.26 8.46
CA GLY A 147 -12.31 -10.70 8.09
C GLY A 147 -11.46 -11.58 7.20
N PHE A 148 -12.03 -12.65 6.64
CA PHE A 148 -11.42 -13.50 5.63
C PHE A 148 -12.14 -13.31 4.29
N PRO A 149 -11.40 -13.24 3.17
CA PRO A 149 -12.03 -13.25 1.87
C PRO A 149 -12.66 -14.61 1.57
N THR A 150 -13.83 -14.59 0.93
CA THR A 150 -14.64 -15.79 0.65
C THR A 150 -15.13 -15.86 -0.79
N ASP A 151 -15.23 -14.72 -1.48
CA ASP A 151 -15.51 -14.65 -2.92
C ASP A 151 -14.89 -13.41 -3.52
N PHE A 152 -14.55 -13.47 -4.80
CA PHE A 152 -14.11 -12.32 -5.58
C PHE A 152 -14.50 -12.47 -7.04
N TRP A 153 -14.64 -11.33 -7.72
CA TRP A 153 -14.81 -11.31 -9.17
C TRP A 153 -14.19 -10.05 -9.78
N PHE A 154 -13.82 -10.17 -11.05
CA PHE A 154 -13.17 -9.12 -11.81
C PHE A 154 -14.10 -8.56 -12.89
N MET A 155 -13.87 -7.30 -13.25
CA MET A 155 -14.38 -6.65 -14.45
C MET A 155 -13.18 -6.19 -15.25
N LEU A 156 -13.04 -6.71 -16.45
CA LEU A 156 -11.97 -6.35 -17.37
C LEU A 156 -12.43 -5.27 -18.34
N PRO A 157 -11.51 -4.62 -19.08
CA PRO A 157 -11.88 -3.55 -20.02
C PRO A 157 -12.98 -3.91 -21.02
N ASP A 158 -13.08 -5.19 -21.42
CA ASP A 158 -14.07 -5.69 -22.38
C ASP A 158 -15.29 -6.38 -21.72
N ASP A 159 -15.43 -6.30 -20.39
CA ASP A 159 -16.51 -6.94 -19.66
C ASP A 159 -17.85 -6.18 -19.83
N GLU A 160 -18.92 -6.88 -20.19
CA GLU A 160 -20.27 -6.30 -20.34
C GLU A 160 -20.78 -5.62 -19.06
N THR A 161 -20.25 -6.00 -17.90
CA THR A 161 -20.56 -5.36 -16.61
C THR A 161 -20.20 -3.87 -16.63
N LEU A 162 -19.13 -3.46 -17.32
CA LEU A 162 -18.75 -2.05 -17.47
C LEU A 162 -19.77 -1.25 -18.31
N GLU A 163 -20.61 -1.93 -19.08
CA GLU A 163 -21.68 -1.35 -19.89
C GLU A 163 -23.02 -1.20 -19.14
N LYS A 164 -23.15 -1.80 -17.94
CA LYS A 164 -24.34 -1.65 -17.10
C LYS A 164 -24.58 -0.17 -16.75
N ARG A 165 -25.85 0.22 -16.73
CA ARG A 165 -26.27 1.62 -16.57
C ARG A 165 -26.87 1.88 -15.21
N HIS A 166 -26.59 3.05 -14.66
CA HIS A 166 -27.28 3.54 -13.47
C HIS A 166 -28.75 3.81 -13.79
N MET A 167 -29.66 3.14 -13.08
CA MET A 167 -31.11 3.15 -13.37
C MET A 167 -31.74 4.53 -13.53
N LYS A 168 -31.35 5.51 -12.70
CA LYS A 168 -31.88 6.89 -12.77
C LYS A 168 -31.13 7.82 -13.74
N LEU A 169 -29.83 7.65 -13.93
CA LEU A 169 -28.98 8.59 -14.66
C LEU A 169 -28.76 8.16 -16.11
N GLY A 170 -28.95 6.87 -16.41
CA GLY A 170 -28.70 6.29 -17.73
C GLY A 170 -27.21 6.18 -18.09
N TYR A 171 -26.28 6.70 -17.29
CA TYR A 171 -24.84 6.61 -17.55
C TYR A 171 -24.32 5.19 -17.30
N LYS A 172 -23.37 4.77 -18.13
CA LYS A 172 -22.69 3.47 -17.95
C LYS A 172 -21.74 3.52 -16.76
N LEU A 173 -21.48 2.38 -16.15
CA LEU A 173 -20.51 2.21 -15.07
C LEU A 173 -19.15 2.83 -15.46
N LYS A 174 -18.65 2.51 -16.66
CA LYS A 174 -17.35 3.02 -17.12
C LYS A 174 -17.27 4.52 -17.31
N GLU A 175 -18.38 5.17 -17.63
CA GLU A 175 -18.43 6.61 -17.92
C GLU A 175 -18.58 7.44 -16.64
N MET A 176 -18.91 6.82 -15.50
CA MET A 176 -19.30 7.55 -14.29
C MET A 176 -18.26 8.61 -13.85
N PRO A 177 -16.95 8.31 -13.78
CA PRO A 177 -15.97 9.31 -13.33
C PRO A 177 -15.77 10.48 -14.32
N GLN A 178 -16.20 10.35 -15.59
CA GLN A 178 -16.22 11.47 -16.54
C GLN A 178 -17.39 12.43 -16.29
N LYS A 179 -18.51 11.95 -15.77
CA LYS A 179 -19.77 12.72 -15.65
C LYS A 179 -19.84 13.61 -14.41
N PHE A 180 -18.88 13.48 -13.49
CA PHE A 180 -18.85 14.23 -12.24
C PHE A 180 -17.46 14.79 -11.99
N ASP A 181 -17.37 16.03 -11.54
CA ASP A 181 -16.10 16.65 -11.13
C ASP A 181 -15.64 16.19 -9.75
N ASP A 182 -16.58 15.81 -8.88
CA ASP A 182 -16.30 15.24 -7.57
C ASP A 182 -16.31 13.71 -7.65
N LEU A 183 -15.14 13.12 -7.40
CA LEU A 183 -14.95 11.67 -7.43
C LEU A 183 -15.79 10.96 -6.35
N ALA A 184 -16.13 11.61 -5.22
CA ALA A 184 -16.99 11.01 -4.19
C ALA A 184 -18.42 10.85 -4.69
N ILE A 185 -18.92 11.84 -5.45
CA ILE A 185 -20.23 11.75 -6.11
C ILE A 185 -20.19 10.64 -7.15
N ALA A 186 -19.14 10.56 -7.97
CA ALA A 186 -18.97 9.48 -8.94
C ALA A 186 -19.00 8.11 -8.24
N ALA A 187 -18.22 7.92 -7.17
CA ALA A 187 -18.16 6.66 -6.43
C ALA A 187 -19.50 6.26 -5.82
N SER A 188 -20.27 7.22 -5.30
CA SER A 188 -21.62 6.98 -4.79
C SER A 188 -22.55 6.43 -5.89
N ARG A 189 -22.47 6.98 -7.11
CA ARG A 189 -23.26 6.49 -8.26
C ARG A 189 -22.76 5.15 -8.79
N VAL A 190 -21.46 4.92 -8.77
CA VAL A 190 -20.90 3.63 -9.11
C VAL A 190 -21.39 2.56 -8.11
N ARG A 191 -21.37 2.87 -6.81
CA ARG A 191 -21.85 1.97 -5.75
C ARG A 191 -23.27 1.50 -5.98
N ASP A 192 -24.16 2.37 -6.44
CA ASP A 192 -25.55 1.99 -6.76
C ASP A 192 -25.57 0.85 -7.80
N ILE A 193 -24.80 0.95 -8.90
CA ILE A 193 -24.70 -0.12 -9.92
C ILE A 193 -24.03 -1.38 -9.34
N MET A 194 -22.96 -1.21 -8.57
CA MET A 194 -22.18 -2.32 -8.03
C MET A 194 -22.96 -3.15 -7.01
N MET A 195 -23.82 -2.52 -6.21
CA MET A 195 -24.75 -3.21 -5.32
C MET A 195 -25.78 -4.04 -6.09
N ASP A 196 -26.30 -3.53 -7.22
CA ASP A 196 -27.22 -4.30 -8.08
C ASP A 196 -26.52 -5.53 -8.65
N ILE A 197 -25.28 -5.38 -9.16
CA ILE A 197 -24.47 -6.50 -9.66
C ILE A 197 -24.22 -7.53 -8.55
N ARG A 198 -23.86 -7.09 -7.35
CA ARG A 198 -23.67 -7.98 -6.20
C ARG A 198 -24.95 -8.76 -5.89
N ASN A 199 -26.10 -8.09 -5.85
CA ASN A 199 -27.37 -8.74 -5.52
C ASN A 199 -27.81 -9.74 -6.60
N GLU A 200 -27.50 -9.48 -7.87
CA GLU A 200 -27.74 -10.42 -8.97
C GLU A 200 -26.88 -11.68 -8.85
N ARG A 201 -25.59 -11.52 -8.51
CA ARG A 201 -24.62 -12.63 -8.46
C ARG A 201 -24.70 -13.43 -7.16
N ASN A 202 -24.79 -12.71 -6.04
CA ASN A 202 -24.65 -13.24 -4.68
C ASN A 202 -25.76 -12.69 -3.76
N PRO A 203 -27.03 -13.08 -3.97
CA PRO A 203 -28.16 -12.57 -3.20
C PRO A 203 -28.06 -12.91 -1.70
N GLN A 204 -27.33 -13.96 -1.32
CA GLN A 204 -27.09 -14.34 0.08
C GLN A 204 -26.38 -13.25 0.90
N TRP A 205 -25.64 -12.35 0.23
CA TRP A 205 -24.93 -11.25 0.88
C TRP A 205 -25.63 -9.90 0.70
N ALA A 206 -26.88 -9.87 0.23
CA ALA A 206 -27.58 -8.62 -0.05
C ALA A 206 -27.66 -7.63 1.14
N THR A 207 -27.48 -8.10 2.37
CA THR A 207 -27.44 -7.27 3.59
C THR A 207 -26.04 -6.88 4.06
N SER A 208 -24.98 -7.42 3.46
CA SER A 208 -23.59 -7.08 3.78
C SER A 208 -23.31 -5.63 3.41
N SER A 209 -22.45 -4.96 4.19
CA SER A 209 -22.08 -3.58 3.89
C SER A 209 -21.31 -3.53 2.56
N TYR A 210 -21.49 -2.46 1.79
CA TYR A 210 -20.89 -2.35 0.46
C TYR A 210 -20.13 -1.04 0.34
N GLN A 211 -18.83 -1.12 0.04
CA GLN A 211 -18.00 0.05 -0.25
C GLN A 211 -17.48 0.01 -1.69
N VAL A 212 -17.32 1.19 -2.30
CA VAL A 212 -16.62 1.36 -3.57
C VAL A 212 -15.40 2.23 -3.34
N ALA A 213 -14.26 1.83 -3.87
CA ALA A 213 -13.07 2.64 -4.00
C ALA A 213 -12.80 2.98 -5.46
N LEU A 214 -12.66 4.28 -5.73
CA LEU A 214 -12.17 4.78 -7.01
C LEU A 214 -10.73 5.26 -6.81
N PHE A 215 -9.85 4.85 -7.71
CA PHE A 215 -8.47 5.31 -7.74
C PHE A 215 -8.01 5.55 -9.18
N PHE A 216 -7.16 6.54 -9.35
CA PHE A 216 -6.53 6.79 -10.63
C PHE A 216 -5.39 5.80 -10.88
N ILE A 217 -5.44 5.15 -12.03
CA ILE A 217 -4.57 4.05 -12.41
C ILE A 217 -3.09 4.44 -12.36
N MET A 218 -2.72 5.59 -12.94
CA MET A 218 -1.31 5.97 -13.01
C MET A 218 -0.70 6.32 -11.66
N ILE A 219 -1.52 6.56 -10.64
CA ILE A 219 -1.05 6.96 -9.31
C ILE A 219 -1.32 5.90 -8.23
N GLY A 220 -2.12 4.88 -8.54
CA GLY A 220 -2.61 3.86 -7.60
C GLY A 220 -1.54 2.90 -7.04
N GLY A 221 -0.32 2.90 -7.58
CA GLY A 221 0.77 2.08 -7.07
C GLY A 221 1.38 2.63 -5.78
N VAL A 222 0.93 2.14 -4.61
CA VAL A 222 1.62 2.34 -3.32
C VAL A 222 2.73 1.30 -3.17
N THR A 223 3.76 1.36 -4.02
CA THR A 223 4.90 0.44 -3.98
C THR A 223 6.10 1.09 -3.28
N LYS A 224 5.96 1.26 -1.96
CA LYS A 224 7.05 1.71 -1.08
C LYS A 224 7.60 0.56 -0.28
N PHE A 225 8.92 0.43 -0.17
CA PHE A 225 9.48 -0.63 0.66
C PHE A 225 9.11 -0.45 2.13
N SER A 226 9.19 0.75 2.70
CA SER A 226 8.74 0.96 4.08
C SER A 226 7.22 0.89 4.18
N ASN A 227 6.68 0.00 5.03
CA ASN A 227 5.25 0.01 5.34
C ASN A 227 4.77 1.34 5.94
N TYR A 228 5.64 2.07 6.64
CA TYR A 228 5.33 3.41 7.14
C TYR A 228 5.16 4.41 6.00
N ASP A 229 5.99 4.34 4.95
CA ASP A 229 5.85 5.23 3.78
C ASP A 229 4.54 4.93 3.08
N ALA A 230 4.25 3.64 2.85
CA ALA A 230 3.01 3.22 2.23
C ALA A 230 1.79 3.71 3.02
N ILE A 231 1.76 3.46 4.34
CA ILE A 231 0.68 3.90 5.24
C ILE A 231 0.47 5.42 5.21
N THR A 232 1.56 6.19 5.28
CA THR A 232 1.45 7.66 5.32
C THR A 232 1.10 8.25 3.96
N GLN A 233 1.54 7.62 2.87
CA GLN A 233 1.09 7.95 1.52
C GLN A 233 -0.42 7.75 1.35
N ILE A 234 -1.02 6.75 2.03
CA ILE A 234 -2.48 6.61 2.04
C ILE A 234 -3.13 7.88 2.60
N TYR A 235 -2.64 8.31 3.76
CA TYR A 235 -3.16 9.48 4.43
C TYR A 235 -3.02 10.74 3.57
N ASP A 236 -1.87 10.91 2.92
CA ASP A 236 -1.61 12.03 2.01
C ASP A 236 -2.58 12.03 0.83
N GLY A 237 -2.85 10.85 0.25
CA GLY A 237 -3.80 10.69 -0.85
C GLY A 237 -5.25 10.99 -0.47
N VAL A 238 -5.72 10.46 0.68
CA VAL A 238 -7.09 10.69 1.16
C VAL A 238 -7.29 12.14 1.56
N ASN A 239 -6.34 12.72 2.29
CA ASN A 239 -6.41 14.10 2.76
C ASN A 239 -5.87 15.12 1.75
N ALA A 240 -5.65 14.73 0.49
CA ALA A 240 -5.14 15.60 -0.57
C ALA A 240 -5.90 16.94 -0.65
N ARG A 241 -7.24 16.88 -0.55
CA ARG A 241 -8.09 18.08 -0.55
C ARG A 241 -7.89 18.96 0.68
N ASN A 242 -7.91 18.37 1.86
CA ASN A 242 -7.91 19.12 3.12
C ASN A 242 -6.51 19.65 3.48
N MET A 243 -5.46 18.89 3.20
CA MET A 243 -4.09 19.25 3.58
C MET A 243 -3.34 20.02 2.50
N TYR A 244 -3.56 19.66 1.24
CA TYR A 244 -2.80 20.22 0.11
C TYR A 244 -3.67 21.14 -0.74
N GLN A 245 -4.93 21.36 -0.38
CA GLN A 245 -5.88 22.22 -1.13
C GLN A 245 -6.04 21.77 -2.60
N LEU A 246 -5.82 20.48 -2.87
CA LEU A 246 -6.08 19.89 -4.17
C LEU A 246 -7.60 19.72 -4.37
N PRO A 247 -8.11 19.64 -5.61
CA PRO A 247 -9.55 19.66 -5.85
C PRO A 247 -10.33 18.49 -5.21
N HIS A 248 -9.71 17.32 -5.07
CA HIS A 248 -10.28 16.15 -4.39
C HIS A 248 -9.18 15.20 -3.89
N SER A 249 -9.58 14.10 -3.25
CA SER A 249 -8.70 13.01 -2.82
C SER A 249 -8.09 12.26 -4.01
N LEU A 250 -6.88 11.75 -3.87
CA LEU A 250 -6.20 10.96 -4.91
C LEU A 250 -6.91 9.63 -5.19
N PHE A 251 -7.38 9.02 -4.12
CA PHE A 251 -8.27 7.87 -4.14
C PHE A 251 -9.24 8.06 -2.97
N LEU A 252 -10.38 7.40 -3.04
CA LEU A 252 -11.39 7.50 -2.00
C LEU A 252 -12.20 6.22 -1.88
N TYR A 253 -12.85 6.09 -0.72
CA TYR A 253 -13.90 5.12 -0.48
C TYR A 253 -15.25 5.81 -0.36
N GLU A 254 -16.30 5.15 -0.83
CA GLU A 254 -17.67 5.59 -0.67
C GLU A 254 -18.58 4.39 -0.34
N PRO A 255 -19.26 4.40 0.83
CA PRO A 255 -18.95 5.25 1.98
C PRO A 255 -17.59 4.88 2.59
N TRP A 256 -16.96 5.84 3.28
CA TRP A 256 -15.81 5.53 4.12
C TRP A 256 -16.19 4.60 5.27
N PRO A 257 -15.39 3.55 5.56
CA PRO A 257 -15.55 2.77 6.78
C PRO A 257 -15.49 3.69 8.02
N PRO A 258 -16.44 3.61 8.97
CA PRO A 258 -16.54 4.57 10.07
C PRO A 258 -15.25 4.73 10.89
N MET A 259 -14.53 3.63 11.11
CA MET A 259 -13.27 3.67 11.85
C MET A 259 -12.15 4.37 11.06
N LEU A 260 -12.05 4.14 9.75
CA LEU A 260 -11.07 4.86 8.93
C LEU A 260 -11.37 6.36 8.90
N ASN A 261 -12.64 6.74 8.79
CA ASN A 261 -13.04 8.15 8.84
C ASN A 261 -12.57 8.83 10.13
N THR A 262 -12.70 8.14 11.26
CA THR A 262 -12.19 8.62 12.55
C THR A 262 -10.66 8.76 12.55
N PHE A 263 -9.95 7.80 11.96
CA PHE A 263 -8.49 7.85 11.89
C PHE A 263 -7.98 8.92 10.93
N PHE A 264 -8.67 9.23 9.84
CA PHE A 264 -8.25 10.30 8.93
C PHE A 264 -8.36 11.69 9.55
N ALA A 265 -9.10 11.85 10.65
CA ALA A 265 -9.11 13.08 11.45
C ALA A 265 -7.85 13.27 12.31
N LEU A 266 -7.00 12.24 12.45
CA LEU A 266 -5.71 12.34 13.12
C LEU A 266 -4.72 13.15 12.26
N THR A 267 -3.63 13.59 12.87
CA THR A 267 -2.46 14.09 12.13
C THR A 267 -1.75 12.94 11.39
N ARG A 268 -0.97 13.26 10.34
CA ARG A 268 -0.26 12.27 9.49
C ARG A 268 0.57 11.26 10.29
N ASP A 269 1.31 11.72 11.30
CA ASP A 269 2.15 10.89 12.15
C ASP A 269 1.32 10.03 13.10
N GLN A 270 0.26 10.60 13.69
CA GLN A 270 -0.68 9.86 14.54
C GLN A 270 -1.43 8.78 13.75
N TRP A 271 -1.83 9.06 12.51
CA TRP A 271 -2.35 8.09 11.56
C TRP A 271 -1.34 6.97 11.33
N GLY A 272 -0.09 7.31 10.97
CA GLY A 272 0.96 6.35 10.67
C GLY A 272 1.24 5.41 11.85
N ILE A 273 1.27 5.94 13.06
CA ILE A 273 1.43 5.14 14.30
C ILE A 273 0.18 4.28 14.56
N SER A 274 -1.02 4.81 14.38
CA SER A 274 -2.26 4.10 14.71
C SER A 274 -2.51 2.96 13.74
N LEU A 275 -2.40 3.19 12.43
CA LEU A 275 -2.60 2.14 11.44
C LEU A 275 -1.46 1.11 11.49
N SER A 276 -0.19 1.52 11.61
CA SER A 276 0.91 0.56 11.75
C SER A 276 0.78 -0.31 13.00
N ARG A 277 0.17 0.21 14.08
CA ARG A 277 -0.14 -0.60 15.26
C ARG A 277 -1.14 -1.70 14.96
N MET A 278 -2.17 -1.43 14.17
CA MET A 278 -3.17 -2.42 13.79
C MET A 278 -2.62 -3.46 12.82
N LEU A 279 -1.80 -3.02 11.87
CA LEU A 279 -1.33 -3.91 10.81
C LEU A 279 -0.07 -4.70 11.21
N SER A 280 0.79 -4.14 12.05
CA SER A 280 2.12 -4.71 12.31
C SER A 280 2.59 -4.57 13.76
N MET A 281 1.70 -4.18 14.69
CA MET A 281 2.11 -3.83 16.06
C MET A 281 3.20 -2.75 16.14
N ASN A 282 3.22 -1.83 15.16
CA ASN A 282 4.26 -0.80 14.92
C ASN A 282 5.61 -1.34 14.46
N GLN A 283 5.67 -2.56 13.96
CA GLN A 283 6.91 -3.10 13.41
C GLN A 283 7.14 -2.54 12.01
N LEU A 284 8.38 -2.17 11.74
CA LEU A 284 8.80 -1.88 10.38
C LEU A 284 8.74 -3.18 9.57
N CYS A 285 8.15 -3.09 8.39
CA CYS A 285 8.16 -4.13 7.38
C CYS A 285 8.70 -3.52 6.09
N MET A 286 9.68 -4.18 5.48
CA MET A 286 10.00 -3.99 4.07
C MET A 286 8.99 -4.79 3.26
N GLN A 287 8.20 -4.11 2.43
CA GLN A 287 7.12 -4.72 1.67
C GLN A 287 7.66 -5.69 0.61
N HIS A 288 6.96 -6.81 0.48
CA HIS A 288 7.21 -7.85 -0.51
C HIS A 288 6.84 -7.37 -1.91
N ILE A 289 7.68 -7.72 -2.89
CA ILE A 289 7.34 -7.66 -4.31
C ILE A 289 6.97 -9.07 -4.76
N ASP A 290 5.72 -9.22 -5.18
CA ASP A 290 5.13 -10.50 -5.58
C ASP A 290 6.02 -11.27 -6.56
N LYS A 291 6.41 -12.50 -6.18
CA LYS A 291 7.30 -13.33 -6.99
C LYS A 291 6.67 -13.70 -8.33
N THR A 292 5.36 -13.98 -8.33
CA THR A 292 4.60 -14.26 -9.55
C THR A 292 4.60 -13.05 -10.47
N LEU A 293 4.46 -11.84 -9.92
CA LEU A 293 4.61 -10.60 -10.70
C LEU A 293 5.99 -10.48 -11.33
N MET A 294 7.04 -10.76 -10.56
CA MET A 294 8.41 -10.68 -11.04
C MET A 294 8.72 -11.71 -12.13
N GLU A 295 8.26 -12.95 -11.96
CA GLU A 295 8.43 -14.02 -12.95
C GLU A 295 7.63 -13.74 -14.22
N TYR A 296 6.39 -13.25 -14.07
CA TYR A 296 5.56 -12.84 -15.19
C TYR A 296 6.21 -11.70 -15.99
N GLY A 297 6.61 -10.63 -15.30
CA GLY A 297 7.32 -9.50 -15.90
C GLY A 297 8.60 -9.93 -16.61
N LYS A 298 9.39 -10.82 -15.99
CA LYS A 298 10.61 -11.36 -16.60
C LYS A 298 10.32 -12.15 -17.90
N LYS A 299 9.23 -12.93 -17.93
CA LYS A 299 8.86 -13.78 -19.07
C LYS A 299 8.28 -12.98 -20.24
N HIS A 300 7.44 -11.98 -19.95
CA HIS A 300 6.65 -11.29 -20.97
C HIS A 300 7.16 -9.88 -21.30
N TYR A 301 7.84 -9.22 -20.35
CA TYR A 301 8.22 -7.80 -20.40
C TYR A 301 9.63 -7.59 -19.85
N TYR A 302 10.61 -8.29 -20.42
CA TYR A 302 11.95 -8.39 -19.85
C TYR A 302 12.65 -7.04 -19.67
N ASP A 303 12.52 -6.12 -20.63
CA ASP A 303 13.14 -4.79 -20.54
C ASP A 303 12.52 -3.96 -19.42
N GLU A 304 11.20 -4.01 -19.25
CA GLU A 304 10.48 -3.32 -18.18
C GLU A 304 10.76 -3.94 -16.82
N TYR A 305 10.83 -5.27 -16.76
CA TYR A 305 11.29 -6.02 -15.60
C TYR A 305 12.68 -5.56 -15.16
N LEU A 306 13.64 -5.47 -16.09
CA LEU A 306 14.99 -4.97 -15.78
C LEU A 306 14.97 -3.52 -15.29
N ARG A 307 14.14 -2.65 -15.86
CA ARG A 307 14.01 -1.27 -15.41
C ARG A 307 13.36 -1.17 -14.01
N GLN A 308 12.34 -1.97 -13.72
CA GLN A 308 11.74 -2.02 -12.37
C GLN A 308 12.72 -2.56 -11.35
N LEU A 309 13.47 -3.59 -11.72
CA LEU A 309 14.57 -4.09 -10.90
C LEU A 309 15.58 -3.00 -10.60
N ARG A 310 16.06 -2.25 -11.60
CA ARG A 310 16.98 -1.12 -11.37
C ARG A 310 16.42 -0.12 -10.36
N ASN A 311 15.14 0.23 -10.47
CA ASN A 311 14.47 1.09 -9.50
C ASN A 311 14.52 0.49 -8.08
N TYR A 312 14.15 -0.78 -7.92
CA TYR A 312 14.21 -1.47 -6.64
C TYR A 312 15.63 -1.55 -6.08
N CYS A 313 16.63 -1.85 -6.90
CA CYS A 313 18.03 -1.87 -6.51
C CYS A 313 18.51 -0.49 -6.07
N TYR A 314 18.17 0.57 -6.81
CA TYR A 314 18.49 1.93 -6.42
C TYR A 314 17.91 2.26 -5.04
N GLN A 315 16.64 1.95 -4.78
CA GLN A 315 16.01 2.19 -3.49
C GLN A 315 16.65 1.40 -2.34
N LEU A 316 17.06 0.14 -2.58
CA LEU A 316 17.59 -0.75 -1.55
C LEU A 316 19.10 -0.61 -1.33
N LYS A 317 19.86 -0.21 -2.35
CA LYS A 317 21.33 -0.13 -2.33
C LYS A 317 21.86 1.29 -2.20
N VAL A 318 21.23 2.26 -2.85
CA VAL A 318 21.75 3.63 -3.00
C VAL A 318 21.00 4.62 -2.11
N GLU A 319 19.67 4.60 -2.12
CA GLU A 319 18.85 5.53 -1.32
C GLU A 319 18.66 5.04 0.12
N GLY A 320 18.41 3.74 0.28
CA GLY A 320 18.14 3.08 1.56
C GLY A 320 16.72 3.33 2.08
N VAL A 321 16.12 2.30 2.68
CA VAL A 321 14.75 2.35 3.20
C VAL A 321 14.71 3.23 4.46
N PRO A 322 13.80 4.23 4.56
CA PRO A 322 13.68 5.08 5.74
C PRO A 322 13.13 4.29 6.94
N LEU A 323 13.62 4.64 8.13
CA LEU A 323 13.08 4.14 9.38
C LEU A 323 11.74 4.81 9.73
N PRO A 324 10.91 4.18 10.58
CA PRO A 324 9.59 4.72 10.92
C PRO A 324 9.60 6.19 11.40
N ASP A 325 10.55 6.57 12.26
CA ASP A 325 10.63 7.95 12.77
C ASP A 325 10.99 8.97 11.68
N GLN A 326 11.75 8.56 10.65
CA GLN A 326 12.07 9.42 9.51
C GLN A 326 10.84 9.65 8.62
N THR A 327 10.08 8.59 8.33
CA THR A 327 8.84 8.71 7.55
C THR A 327 7.78 9.52 8.27
N LEU A 328 7.59 9.29 9.58
CA LEU A 328 6.58 10.02 10.35
C LEU A 328 6.88 11.52 10.46
N LYS A 329 8.16 11.90 10.36
CA LYS A 329 8.64 13.29 10.44
C LYS A 329 9.08 13.87 9.10
N SER A 330 8.81 13.19 7.99
CA SER A 330 9.17 13.69 6.66
C SER A 330 8.44 14.98 6.37
N GLU A 331 9.14 15.97 5.81
CA GLU A 331 8.47 17.11 5.21
C GLU A 331 7.78 16.65 3.92
N VAL A 332 6.49 16.96 3.81
CA VAL A 332 5.68 16.61 2.65
C VAL A 332 5.86 17.63 1.51
N PRO A 333 5.56 17.25 0.26
CA PRO A 333 5.44 18.19 -0.86
C PRO A 333 4.56 19.41 -0.54
N LYS A 334 4.89 20.58 -1.10
CA LYS A 334 4.20 21.84 -0.85
C LYS A 334 3.51 22.34 -2.11
N TYR A 335 2.18 22.40 -2.07
CA TYR A 335 1.34 22.92 -3.14
C TYR A 335 0.90 24.34 -2.81
N ASP A 336 0.96 25.24 -3.80
CA ASP A 336 0.44 26.60 -3.69
C ASP A 336 -0.91 26.70 -4.42
N PRO A 337 -2.03 26.84 -3.69
CA PRO A 337 -3.35 26.91 -4.28
C PRO A 337 -3.59 28.18 -5.11
N ASN A 338 -2.80 29.24 -4.88
CA ASN A 338 -2.98 30.52 -5.59
C ASN A 338 -2.38 30.47 -7.00
N THR A 339 -1.27 29.75 -7.15
CA THR A 339 -0.59 29.58 -8.44
C THR A 339 -1.00 28.29 -9.15
N GLY A 340 -1.52 27.31 -8.41
CA GLY A 340 -1.81 25.98 -8.93
C GLY A 340 -0.56 25.12 -9.12
N GLU A 341 0.56 25.51 -8.51
CA GLU A 341 1.88 24.90 -8.73
C GLU A 341 2.45 24.28 -7.45
N TRP A 342 3.30 23.26 -7.63
CA TRP A 342 4.07 22.68 -6.54
C TRP A 342 5.36 23.50 -6.29
N GLN A 343 5.49 24.08 -5.09
CA GLN A 343 6.70 24.74 -4.63
C GLN A 343 7.81 23.73 -4.28
N SER A 344 7.42 22.54 -3.83
CA SER A 344 8.32 21.38 -3.69
C SER A 344 7.55 20.10 -3.95
N ILE A 345 8.16 19.16 -4.67
CA ILE A 345 7.53 17.90 -5.09
C ILE A 345 8.11 16.66 -4.41
N GLU A 346 9.15 16.83 -3.61
CA GLU A 346 9.86 15.73 -2.95
C GLU A 346 9.44 15.60 -1.49
N PHE A 347 9.38 14.37 -1.00
CA PHE A 347 9.36 14.10 0.44
C PHE A 347 10.78 14.24 0.99
N LYS A 348 10.97 15.10 1.99
CA LYS A 348 12.27 15.29 2.63
C LYS A 348 12.30 14.59 3.97
N TYR A 349 13.07 13.52 4.03
CA TYR A 349 13.24 12.74 5.24
C TYR A 349 14.33 13.36 6.14
N PRO A 350 14.14 13.39 7.47
CA PRO A 350 15.20 13.76 8.39
C PRO A 350 16.45 12.89 8.25
N LYS A 351 17.61 13.47 8.52
CA LYS A 351 18.88 12.72 8.59
C LYS A 351 18.80 11.63 9.66
N GLY A 352 19.42 10.48 9.39
CA GLY A 352 19.43 9.34 10.29
C GLY A 352 19.82 8.05 9.57
N PRO A 353 19.95 6.93 10.29
CA PRO A 353 20.26 5.64 9.70
C PRO A 353 19.18 5.22 8.71
N ARG A 354 19.59 4.54 7.65
CA ARG A 354 18.74 3.92 6.63
C ARG A 354 19.03 2.43 6.58
N ILE A 355 18.12 1.67 6.00
CA ILE A 355 18.34 0.23 5.76
C ILE A 355 18.84 0.07 4.33
N PHE A 356 20.08 -0.42 4.21
CA PHE A 356 20.64 -0.93 2.97
C PHE A 356 20.70 -2.45 3.09
N TYR A 357 20.23 -3.19 2.08
CA TYR A 357 20.08 -4.64 2.22
C TYR A 357 21.42 -5.37 2.44
N GLU A 358 22.49 -4.87 1.82
CA GLU A 358 23.85 -5.41 1.96
C GLU A 358 24.40 -5.19 3.38
N ASP A 359 24.10 -4.05 4.01
CA ASP A 359 24.52 -3.72 5.37
C ASP A 359 23.96 -4.66 6.45
N ILE A 360 22.82 -5.31 6.14
CA ILE A 360 22.14 -6.27 7.02
C ILE A 360 22.35 -7.72 6.58
N GLY A 361 23.26 -7.95 5.63
CA GLY A 361 23.66 -9.29 5.17
C GLY A 361 22.59 -10.05 4.41
N LEU A 362 21.70 -9.35 3.71
CA LEU A 362 20.72 -9.97 2.82
C LEU A 362 21.22 -9.97 1.38
N SER A 363 20.76 -10.95 0.61
CA SER A 363 20.77 -10.85 -0.86
C SER A 363 19.67 -9.91 -1.35
N PHE A 364 19.76 -9.46 -2.61
CA PHE A 364 18.69 -8.65 -3.22
C PHE A 364 17.35 -9.40 -3.24
N ASP A 365 17.36 -10.69 -3.59
CA ASP A 365 16.16 -11.53 -3.67
C ASP A 365 15.49 -11.68 -2.29
N GLU A 366 16.28 -11.86 -1.22
CA GLU A 366 15.76 -11.85 0.15
C GLU A 366 15.15 -10.50 0.53
N ALA A 367 15.80 -9.39 0.15
CA ALA A 367 15.30 -8.05 0.47
C ALA A 367 13.95 -7.72 -0.21
N VAL A 368 13.75 -8.13 -1.46
CA VAL A 368 12.48 -7.92 -2.19
C VAL A 368 11.42 -8.97 -1.85
N SER A 369 11.79 -10.09 -1.23
CA SER A 369 10.83 -11.08 -0.72
C SER A 369 10.00 -10.58 0.48
N GLY A 370 10.41 -9.47 1.09
CA GLY A 370 9.79 -8.87 2.27
C GLY A 370 10.57 -9.18 3.54
N VAL A 371 10.67 -8.21 4.46
CA VAL A 371 11.48 -8.34 5.68
C VAL A 371 10.76 -7.70 6.86
N LEU A 372 10.49 -8.49 7.91
CA LEU A 372 9.88 -7.99 9.14
C LEU A 372 10.97 -7.69 10.18
N PHE A 373 10.94 -6.49 10.76
CA PHE A 373 11.95 -6.04 11.73
C PHE A 373 11.40 -5.93 13.15
N ASN A 374 12.29 -6.03 14.14
CA ASN A 374 12.06 -5.62 15.53
C ASN A 374 12.30 -4.11 15.73
N ILE A 375 12.06 -3.31 14.68
CA ILE A 375 12.21 -1.87 14.67
C ILE A 375 10.82 -1.25 14.76
N THR A 376 10.69 -0.17 15.53
CA THR A 376 9.44 0.59 15.66
C THR A 376 9.75 2.09 15.59
N HIS A 377 8.71 2.94 15.56
CA HIS A 377 8.88 4.40 15.70
C HIS A 377 9.57 4.86 17.01
N LYS A 378 9.80 3.96 17.96
CA LYS A 378 10.54 4.23 19.21
C LYS A 378 11.98 3.72 19.19
N TRP A 379 12.43 3.13 18.09
CA TRP A 379 13.80 2.63 17.96
C TRP A 379 14.81 3.78 18.03
N LYS A 380 15.95 3.53 18.66
CA LYS A 380 17.01 4.51 18.98
C LYS A 380 18.41 3.97 18.70
N GLY A 381 18.52 2.89 17.93
CA GLY A 381 19.83 2.39 17.52
C GLY A 381 20.52 3.35 16.56
N GLU A 382 21.82 3.17 16.39
CA GLU A 382 22.64 3.98 15.49
C GLU A 382 22.74 3.36 14.09
N LYS A 383 22.70 2.02 14.00
CA LYS A 383 22.73 1.25 12.75
C LYS A 383 21.74 0.07 12.88
N VAL A 384 21.07 -0.25 11.78
CA VAL A 384 20.26 -1.47 11.66
C VAL A 384 21.16 -2.63 11.31
N THR A 385 21.01 -3.76 11.98
CA THR A 385 21.82 -4.96 11.73
C THR A 385 20.93 -6.17 11.44
N HIS A 386 21.56 -7.28 11.03
CA HIS A 386 20.88 -8.56 10.84
C HIS A 386 20.10 -9.01 12.09
N ASP A 387 20.56 -8.66 13.29
CA ASP A 387 19.89 -9.01 14.55
C ASP A 387 18.55 -8.30 14.74
N ASP A 388 18.27 -7.22 14.01
CA ASP A 388 16.98 -6.55 14.01
C ASP A 388 15.92 -7.30 13.17
N ILE A 389 16.31 -8.28 12.34
CA ILE A 389 15.39 -9.03 11.46
C ILE A 389 14.69 -10.14 12.24
N ILE A 390 13.38 -10.23 12.08
CA ILE A 390 12.52 -11.27 12.66
C ILE A 390 12.33 -12.41 11.67
N SER A 391 11.94 -12.07 10.46
CA SER A 391 11.66 -13.00 9.38
C SER A 391 11.87 -12.34 8.01
N ILE A 392 12.07 -13.19 7.01
CA ILE A 392 12.24 -12.86 5.60
C ILE A 392 11.16 -13.62 4.83
N GLY A 393 10.61 -13.04 3.77
CA GLY A 393 9.56 -13.63 2.95
C GLY A 393 8.15 -13.19 3.37
N HIS A 394 7.17 -13.82 2.74
CA HIS A 394 5.75 -13.49 2.87
C HIS A 394 4.92 -14.77 2.81
N GLY A 395 3.84 -14.84 3.59
CA GLY A 395 2.94 -15.98 3.61
C GLY A 395 3.66 -17.32 3.85
N PHE A 396 3.43 -18.29 2.95
CA PHE A 396 4.04 -19.62 3.01
C PHE A 396 5.56 -19.62 2.85
N ASP A 397 6.12 -18.61 2.18
CA ASP A 397 7.57 -18.50 1.94
C ASP A 397 8.34 -17.86 3.10
N THR A 398 7.68 -17.67 4.26
CA THR A 398 8.30 -17.01 5.42
C THR A 398 9.40 -17.88 6.05
N LYS A 399 10.63 -17.37 6.02
CA LYS A 399 11.80 -17.88 6.74
C LYS A 399 11.97 -17.13 8.06
N TYR A 400 11.88 -17.85 9.18
CA TYR A 400 12.04 -17.28 10.51
C TYR A 400 13.50 -17.27 10.95
N LEU A 401 14.00 -16.12 11.40
CA LEU A 401 15.38 -15.97 11.89
C LEU A 401 15.50 -15.99 13.41
N LYS A 402 14.39 -15.77 14.11
CA LYS A 402 14.33 -15.84 15.58
C LYS A 402 13.86 -17.23 16.04
N PRO A 403 14.29 -17.69 17.23
CA PRO A 403 13.81 -18.95 17.77
C PRO A 403 12.30 -18.91 18.03
N GLU A 404 11.66 -20.06 18.04
CA GLU A 404 10.23 -20.18 18.36
C GLU A 404 9.95 -19.60 19.78
N GLY A 405 8.84 -18.87 19.92
CA GLY A 405 8.48 -18.21 21.17
C GLY A 405 9.24 -16.91 21.47
N TRP A 406 10.10 -16.44 20.55
CA TRP A 406 10.83 -15.18 20.71
C TRP A 406 9.88 -13.98 20.90
N ALA A 407 8.80 -13.89 20.13
CA ALA A 407 7.85 -12.79 20.22
C ALA A 407 7.16 -12.73 21.60
N GLU A 408 6.78 -13.88 22.15
CA GLU A 408 6.18 -14.04 23.49
C GLU A 408 7.19 -13.64 24.58
N GLU A 409 8.45 -14.07 24.42
CA GLU A 409 9.52 -13.72 25.33
C GLU A 409 9.79 -12.20 25.33
N GLU A 410 9.83 -11.57 24.16
CA GLU A 410 9.99 -10.12 24.04
C GLU A 410 8.80 -9.37 24.64
N LYS A 411 7.57 -9.85 24.42
CA LYS A 411 6.37 -9.30 25.05
C LYS A 411 6.46 -9.41 26.57
N ARG A 412 6.94 -10.54 27.10
CA ARG A 412 7.19 -10.76 28.54
C ARG A 412 8.26 -9.80 29.08
N LYS A 413 9.42 -9.68 28.41
CA LYS A 413 10.51 -8.75 28.75
C LYS A 413 10.00 -7.30 28.78
N ARG A 414 9.23 -6.88 27.78
CA ARG A 414 8.61 -5.53 27.72
C ARG A 414 7.65 -5.28 28.89
N ARG A 415 6.80 -6.25 29.25
CA ARG A 415 5.90 -6.15 30.43
C ARG A 415 6.69 -6.01 31.73
N LEU A 416 7.74 -6.80 31.92
CA LEU A 416 8.62 -6.71 33.09
C LEU A 416 9.31 -5.34 33.18
N ARG A 417 9.89 -4.85 32.09
CA ARG A 417 10.53 -3.51 32.04
C ARG A 417 9.54 -2.39 32.43
N ARG A 418 8.29 -2.45 31.97
CA ARG A 418 7.23 -1.49 32.35
C ARG A 418 6.89 -1.58 33.84
N LYS A 419 6.76 -2.79 34.40
CA LYS A 419 6.50 -3.00 35.83
C LYS A 419 7.64 -2.43 36.68
N VAL A 420 8.89 -2.70 36.32
CA VAL A 420 10.09 -2.15 36.99
C VAL A 420 10.12 -0.63 36.93
N LYS A 421 9.84 -0.02 35.75
CA LYS A 421 9.77 1.45 35.61
C LYS A 421 8.68 2.06 36.51
N LYS A 422 7.51 1.42 36.61
CA LYS A 422 6.42 1.87 37.49
C LYS A 422 6.83 1.80 38.97
N ILE A 423 7.46 0.70 39.41
CA ILE A 423 7.96 0.54 40.78
C ILE A 423 9.01 1.61 41.10
N ARG A 424 9.98 1.86 40.23
CA ARG A 424 10.99 2.91 40.41
C ARG A 424 10.37 4.30 40.56
N LYS A 425 9.32 4.62 39.79
CA LYS A 425 8.59 5.89 39.90
C LYS A 425 7.89 6.03 41.25
N VAL A 426 7.29 4.96 41.76
CA VAL A 426 6.65 4.94 43.09
C VAL A 426 7.68 5.09 44.21
N ILE A 427 8.83 4.40 44.12
CA ILE A 427 9.91 4.51 45.12
C ILE A 427 10.48 5.94 45.14
N ARG A 428 10.68 6.57 43.98
CA ARG A 428 11.17 7.96 43.91
C ARG A 428 10.17 8.92 44.57
N TYR A 429 8.89 8.79 44.24
CA TYR A 429 7.84 9.60 44.85
C TYR A 429 7.78 9.47 46.38
N LYS A 430 8.01 8.26 46.92
CA LYS A 430 8.07 8.03 48.37
C LYS A 430 9.34 8.54 49.06
N LYS A 431 10.38 8.92 48.31
CA LYS A 431 11.60 9.53 48.85
C LYS A 431 11.54 11.06 48.85
N ASP A 432 10.66 11.61 48.01
CA ASP A 432 10.46 13.06 47.86
C ASP A 432 9.31 13.58 48.76
N VAL A 433 8.60 12.67 49.45
CA VAL A 433 7.60 12.92 50.51
C VAL A 433 8.19 12.42 51.81
#